data_AF-A0A966YIY1-F1
#
_entry.id   AF-A0A966YIY1-F1
#
_cell.length_a   1.000
_cell.length_b   1.000
_cell.length_c   1.000
_cell.angle_alpha   90.00
_cell.angle_beta   90.00
_cell.angle_gamma   90.00
#
_symmetry.space_group_name_H-M   'P 1'
#
loop_
_entity.id
_entity.type
_entity.pdbx_description
1 polymer ?
#
loop_
_entity_poly.entity_id
_entity_poly.type
_entity_poly.pdbx_seq_one_letter_code
_entity_poly.pdbx_strand_id
1 'polypeptide(L)'
;MTCFIHTADWQLGKPFSRVADPDRQANLRRQRLESLDRIGDVARQQQASFVVVAGDVFDSHRPPDRLVSLALERIGRLGLPVYIIPGNHDYGGPGSLWESEHFQRENRELAPNLTVLLAAEPVDRDDAILLPCPLLRR
;
A
#
# COMPACT_ATOMS: atom_id res chain seq x y z
N MET A 1 -0.36 7.20 24.46
CA MET A 1 0.68 7.57 23.48
C MET A 1 0.44 6.68 22.28
N THR A 2 0.16 7.25 21.11
CA THR A 2 -0.18 6.49 19.91
C THR A 2 1.01 5.69 19.41
N CYS A 3 0.82 4.40 19.15
CA CYS A 3 1.77 3.55 18.43
C CYS A 3 1.24 3.35 17.01
N PHE A 4 2.11 3.45 16.01
CA PHE A 4 1.75 3.20 14.62
C PHE A 4 2.93 2.58 13.87
N ILE A 5 2.64 1.90 12.77
CA ILE A 5 3.66 1.38 11.87
C ILE A 5 3.85 2.37 10.72
N HIS A 6 5.10 2.75 10.45
CA HIS A 6 5.46 3.54 9.28
C HIS A 6 6.35 2.71 8.35
N THR A 7 5.95 2.59 7.09
CA THR A 7 6.65 1.86 6.04
C THR A 7 6.53 2.61 4.71
N ALA A 8 7.25 2.16 3.67
CA ALA A 8 7.23 2.71 2.31
C ALA A 8 7.76 1.66 1.33
N ASP A 9 7.75 1.97 0.03
CA ASP A 9 8.49 1.25 -1.02
C ASP A 9 8.14 -0.25 -1.12
N TRP A 10 6.87 -0.59 -0.96
CA TRP A 10 6.40 -1.97 -1.12
C TRP A 10 6.62 -2.49 -2.54
N GLN A 11 6.66 -1.61 -3.55
CA GLN A 11 6.92 -1.86 -4.98
C GLN A 11 6.42 -3.23 -5.42
N LEU A 12 5.14 -3.50 -5.14
CA LEU A 12 4.48 -4.75 -5.48
C LEU A 12 4.49 -4.89 -7.01
N GLY A 13 4.82 -6.09 -7.48
CA GLY A 13 4.94 -6.38 -8.91
C GLY A 13 6.34 -6.15 -9.49
N LYS A 14 7.32 -5.72 -8.70
CA LYS A 14 8.72 -5.57 -9.15
C LYS A 14 9.21 -6.86 -9.82
N PRO A 15 9.73 -6.80 -11.06
CA PRO A 15 10.06 -8.01 -11.82
C PRO A 15 11.33 -8.71 -11.33
N PHE A 16 12.22 -7.97 -10.66
CA PHE A 16 13.57 -8.43 -10.26
C PHE A 16 14.42 -8.94 -11.43
N SER A 17 14.35 -8.27 -12.60
CA SER A 17 15.03 -8.66 -13.84
C SER A 17 16.56 -8.79 -13.76
N ARG A 18 17.21 -8.22 -12.73
CA ARG A 18 18.65 -8.39 -12.47
C ARG A 18 19.00 -9.75 -11.84
N VAL A 19 18.02 -10.51 -11.37
CA VAL A 19 18.21 -11.86 -10.82
C VAL A 19 18.08 -12.86 -11.96
N ALA A 20 19.11 -13.64 -12.24
CA ALA A 20 19.12 -14.55 -13.41
C ALA A 20 18.16 -15.75 -13.26
N ASP A 21 17.97 -16.24 -12.04
CA ASP A 21 17.18 -17.42 -11.72
C ASP A 21 15.67 -17.09 -11.62
N PRO A 22 14.81 -17.64 -12.51
CA PRO A 22 13.38 -17.35 -12.53
C PRO A 22 12.64 -17.76 -11.25
N ASP A 23 13.06 -18.85 -10.60
CA ASP A 23 12.43 -19.33 -9.37
C ASP A 23 12.76 -18.39 -8.21
N ARG A 24 13.97 -17.84 -8.18
CA ARG A 24 14.33 -16.77 -7.23
C ARG A 24 13.55 -15.50 -7.48
N GLN A 25 13.35 -15.08 -8.74
CA GLN A 25 12.52 -13.92 -9.04
C GLN A 25 11.08 -14.12 -8.54
N ALA A 26 10.50 -15.30 -8.76
CA ALA A 26 9.16 -15.65 -8.29
C ALA A 26 9.08 -15.62 -6.76
N ASN A 27 10.09 -16.16 -6.08
CA ASN A 27 10.19 -16.12 -4.62
C ASN A 27 10.26 -14.68 -4.10
N LEU A 28 11.10 -13.81 -4.69
CA LEU A 28 11.21 -12.40 -4.27
C LEU A 28 9.90 -11.63 -4.45
N ARG A 29 9.17 -11.86 -5.55
CA ARG A 29 7.83 -11.28 -5.76
C ARG A 29 6.85 -11.74 -4.68
N ARG A 30 6.86 -13.04 -4.36
CA ARG A 30 6.04 -13.60 -3.29
C ARG A 30 6.40 -13.00 -1.93
N GLN A 31 7.69 -12.87 -1.62
CA GLN A 31 8.17 -12.29 -0.36
C GLN A 31 7.76 -10.83 -0.18
N ARG A 32 7.71 -10.02 -1.25
CA ARG A 32 7.16 -8.65 -1.19
C ARG A 32 5.68 -8.64 -0.79
N LEU A 33 4.87 -9.55 -1.35
CA LEU A 33 3.47 -9.71 -0.94
C LEU A 33 3.35 -10.21 0.51
N GLU A 34 4.16 -11.19 0.91
CA GLU A 34 4.20 -11.72 2.29
C GLU A 34 4.65 -10.66 3.30
N SER A 35 5.38 -9.61 2.90
CA SER A 35 5.73 -8.51 3.81
C SER A 35 4.51 -7.78 4.34
N LEU A 36 3.39 -7.72 3.61
CA LEU A 36 2.14 -7.13 4.11
C LEU A 36 1.60 -7.93 5.30
N ASP A 37 1.68 -9.27 5.26
CA ASP A 37 1.27 -10.12 6.38
C ASP A 37 2.16 -9.86 7.61
N ARG A 38 3.49 -9.78 7.38
CA ARG A 38 4.46 -9.49 8.45
C ARG A 38 4.24 -8.11 9.07
N ILE A 39 3.88 -7.10 8.26
CA ILE A 39 3.50 -5.77 8.76
C ILE A 39 2.29 -5.89 9.69
N GLY A 40 1.28 -6.66 9.30
CA GLY A 40 0.12 -6.94 10.15
C GLY A 40 0.46 -7.66 11.45
N ASP A 41 1.39 -8.62 11.41
CA ASP A 41 1.87 -9.31 12.61
C ASP A 41 2.60 -8.37 13.57
N VAL A 42 3.49 -7.52 13.05
CA VAL A 42 4.17 -6.51 13.86
C VAL A 42 3.17 -5.50 14.42
N ALA A 43 2.22 -5.02 13.61
CA ALA A 43 1.18 -4.09 14.07
C ALA A 43 0.36 -4.69 15.23
N ARG A 44 0.00 -5.97 15.13
CA ARG A 44 -0.71 -6.69 16.20
C ARG A 44 0.14 -6.84 17.46
N GLN A 45 1.41 -7.26 17.31
CA GLN A 45 2.33 -7.45 18.43
C GLN A 45 2.59 -6.14 19.19
N GLN A 46 2.69 -5.02 18.48
CA GLN A 46 2.94 -3.70 19.05
C GLN A 46 1.66 -2.96 19.44
N GLN A 47 0.48 -3.57 19.24
CA GLN A 47 -0.82 -2.93 19.45
C GLN A 47 -0.95 -1.58 18.73
N ALA A 48 -0.45 -1.52 17.48
CA ALA A 48 -0.46 -0.32 16.66
C ALA A 48 -1.90 0.10 16.33
N SER A 49 -2.16 1.40 16.42
CA SER A 49 -3.47 2.00 16.12
C SER A 49 -3.75 2.13 14.63
N PHE A 50 -2.70 2.27 13.80
CA PHE A 50 -2.80 2.34 12.34
C PHE A 50 -1.45 2.03 11.65
N VAL A 51 -1.50 1.84 10.33
CA VAL A 51 -0.32 1.77 9.45
C VAL A 51 -0.29 2.96 8.50
N VAL A 52 0.89 3.52 8.25
CA VAL A 52 1.16 4.51 7.21
C VAL A 52 2.14 3.95 6.19
N VAL A 53 1.82 4.09 4.90
CA VAL A 53 2.67 3.73 3.76
C VAL A 53 3.03 4.98 2.97
N ALA A 54 4.29 5.38 3.04
CA ALA A 54 4.79 6.64 2.50
C ALA A 54 5.31 6.52 1.06
N GLY A 55 4.48 5.99 0.15
CA GLY A 55 4.79 5.95 -1.29
C GLY A 55 5.21 4.59 -1.82
N ASP A 56 5.18 4.49 -3.16
CA ASP A 56 5.66 3.36 -3.96
C ASP A 56 5.10 2.00 -3.50
N VAL A 57 3.78 1.92 -3.43
CA VAL A 57 3.04 0.68 -3.14
C VAL A 57 3.20 -0.32 -4.27
N PHE A 58 3.04 0.12 -5.52
CA PHE A 58 3.22 -0.69 -6.71
C PHE A 58 4.45 -0.23 -7.50
N ASP A 59 5.16 -1.18 -8.14
CA ASP A 59 6.36 -0.87 -8.95
C ASP A 59 6.01 -0.24 -10.32
N SER A 60 4.73 -0.24 -10.71
CA SER A 60 4.23 0.28 -11.98
C SER A 60 2.96 1.09 -11.79
N HIS A 61 2.81 2.15 -12.59
CA HIS A 61 1.59 2.98 -12.70
C HIS A 61 0.35 2.20 -13.18
N ARG A 62 0.56 1.03 -13.80
CA ARG A 62 -0.49 0.11 -14.24
C ARG A 62 -0.13 -1.31 -13.79
N PRO A 63 -0.28 -1.63 -12.49
CA PRO A 63 -0.12 -2.99 -12.02
C PRO A 63 -1.25 -3.87 -12.60
N PRO A 64 -1.03 -5.18 -12.78
CA PRO A 64 -2.11 -6.07 -13.17
C PRO A 64 -3.22 -6.11 -12.11
N ASP A 65 -4.48 -6.09 -12.52
CA ASP A 65 -5.66 -6.18 -11.65
C ASP A 65 -5.55 -7.28 -10.58
N ARG A 66 -5.10 -8.48 -10.99
CA ARG A 66 -4.88 -9.61 -10.05
C ARG A 66 -3.93 -9.25 -8.90
N LEU A 67 -2.87 -8.48 -9.18
CA LEU A 67 -1.93 -8.05 -8.16
C LEU A 67 -2.57 -7.00 -7.23
N VAL A 68 -3.41 -6.12 -7.77
CA VAL A 68 -4.17 -5.14 -6.99
C VAL A 68 -5.12 -5.85 -6.03
N SER A 69 -5.96 -6.77 -6.52
CA SER A 69 -6.86 -7.56 -5.66
C SER A 69 -6.10 -8.31 -4.57
N LEU A 70 -4.97 -8.98 -4.90
CA LEU A 70 -4.15 -9.68 -3.91
C LEU A 70 -3.55 -8.76 -2.85
N ALA A 71 -3.14 -7.54 -3.23
CA ALA A 71 -2.64 -6.55 -2.29
C ALA A 71 -3.77 -6.08 -1.36
N LEU A 72 -4.95 -5.76 -1.91
CA LEU A 72 -6.12 -5.33 -1.15
C LEU A 72 -6.62 -6.41 -0.18
N GLU A 73 -6.70 -7.67 -0.61
CA GLU A 73 -7.03 -8.79 0.29
C GLU A 73 -6.10 -8.84 1.52
N ARG A 74 -4.80 -8.65 1.30
CA ARG A 74 -3.79 -8.68 2.37
C ARG A 74 -3.91 -7.46 3.28
N ILE A 75 -4.09 -6.27 2.71
CA ILE A 75 -4.32 -5.02 3.46
C ILE A 75 -5.60 -5.13 4.31
N GLY A 76 -6.68 -5.70 3.75
CA GLY A 76 -7.92 -5.97 4.48
C GLY A 76 -7.73 -6.83 5.73
N ARG A 77 -6.88 -7.86 5.62
CA ARG A 77 -6.58 -8.79 6.73
C ARG A 77 -5.79 -8.15 7.87
N LEU A 78 -5.19 -6.97 7.70
CA LEU A 78 -4.56 -6.26 8.83
C LEU A 78 -5.60 -5.91 9.91
N GLY A 79 -6.84 -5.64 9.52
CA GLY A 79 -7.94 -5.37 10.46
C GLY A 79 -7.80 -4.07 11.26
N LEU A 80 -6.87 -3.20 10.88
CA LEU A 80 -6.66 -1.86 11.44
C LEU A 80 -6.53 -0.82 10.33
N PRO A 81 -6.76 0.48 10.60
CA PRO A 81 -6.67 1.52 9.58
C PRO A 81 -5.31 1.55 8.87
N VAL A 82 -5.32 1.64 7.55
CA VAL A 82 -4.13 1.77 6.70
C VAL A 82 -4.27 3.04 5.88
N TYR A 83 -3.25 3.89 5.97
CA TYR A 83 -3.16 5.15 5.24
C TYR A 83 -2.02 5.07 4.24
N ILE A 84 -2.29 5.39 2.98
CA ILE A 84 -1.30 5.32 1.91
C ILE A 84 -1.22 6.67 1.21
N ILE A 85 -0.02 7.13 0.94
CA ILE A 85 0.22 8.14 -0.11
C ILE A 85 0.87 7.47 -1.34
N PRO A 86 0.55 7.91 -2.56
CA PRO A 86 1.23 7.48 -3.78
C PRO A 86 2.66 8.02 -3.86
N GLY A 87 3.55 7.24 -4.48
CA GLY A 87 4.93 7.62 -4.80
C GLY A 87 5.13 7.90 -6.29
N ASN A 88 6.37 7.79 -6.77
CA ASN A 88 6.72 8.06 -8.17
C ASN A 88 6.43 6.88 -9.11
N HIS A 89 6.40 5.66 -8.59
CA HIS A 89 6.05 4.49 -9.39
C HIS A 89 4.54 4.37 -9.62
N ASP A 90 3.75 4.85 -8.67
CA ASP A 90 2.30 4.77 -8.63
C ASP A 90 1.67 6.15 -8.34
N TYR A 91 2.10 7.18 -9.06
CA TYR A 91 1.65 8.56 -8.87
C TYR A 91 0.12 8.70 -8.78
N GLY A 92 -0.34 9.64 -7.94
CA GLY A 92 -1.75 9.87 -7.60
C GLY A 92 -2.51 10.81 -8.53
N GLY A 93 -2.02 11.05 -9.74
CA GLY A 93 -2.62 12.02 -10.68
C GLY A 93 -3.81 11.46 -11.47
N PRO A 94 -4.40 12.28 -12.36
CA PRO A 94 -5.51 11.87 -13.21
C PRO A 94 -5.18 10.62 -14.04
N GLY A 95 -6.08 9.63 -14.01
CA GLY A 95 -5.91 8.36 -14.71
C GLY A 95 -4.90 7.42 -14.05
N SER A 96 -4.55 7.68 -12.79
CA SER A 96 -3.77 6.75 -11.96
C SER A 96 -4.54 5.48 -11.64
N LEU A 97 -3.82 4.45 -11.16
CA LEU A 97 -4.43 3.20 -10.69
C LEU A 97 -5.45 3.46 -9.57
N TRP A 98 -5.21 4.47 -8.73
CA TRP A 98 -6.02 4.81 -7.57
C TRP A 98 -7.41 5.32 -7.95
N GLU A 99 -7.55 5.94 -9.13
CA GLU A 99 -8.84 6.41 -9.65
C GLU A 99 -9.57 5.34 -10.49
N SER A 100 -8.92 4.21 -10.79
CA SER A 100 -9.51 3.17 -11.64
C SER A 100 -10.75 2.55 -10.99
N GLU A 101 -11.76 2.23 -11.80
CA GLU A 101 -12.99 1.57 -11.32
C GLU A 101 -12.69 0.22 -10.65
N HIS A 102 -11.71 -0.52 -11.18
CA HIS A 102 -11.26 -1.78 -10.60
C HIS A 102 -10.75 -1.56 -9.18
N PHE A 103 -9.77 -0.66 -8.99
CA PHE A 103 -9.23 -0.37 -7.66
C PHE A 103 -10.32 0.10 -6.69
N GLN A 104 -11.18 1.03 -7.11
CA GLN A 104 -12.22 1.60 -6.25
C GLN A 104 -13.25 0.55 -5.80
N ARG A 105 -13.65 -0.36 -6.70
CA ARG A 105 -14.57 -1.46 -6.36
C ARG A 105 -13.91 -2.43 -5.39
N GLU A 106 -12.74 -2.95 -5.74
CA GLU A 106 -12.03 -3.94 -4.95
C GLU A 106 -11.63 -3.38 -3.57
N ASN A 107 -11.27 -2.10 -3.48
CA ASN A 107 -10.90 -1.47 -2.21
C ASN A 107 -12.09 -1.47 -1.23
N ARG A 108 -13.29 -1.13 -1.71
CA ARG A 108 -14.50 -1.15 -0.88
C ARG A 108 -14.85 -2.55 -0.38
N GLU A 109 -14.59 -3.57 -1.19
CA GLU A 109 -14.97 -4.95 -0.88
C GLU A 109 -13.91 -5.68 -0.04
N LEU A 110 -12.63 -5.53 -0.39
CA LEU A 110 -11.52 -6.32 0.14
C LEU A 110 -10.70 -5.59 1.20
N ALA A 111 -10.62 -4.26 1.15
CA ALA A 111 -9.80 -3.45 2.05
C ALA A 111 -10.55 -2.19 2.55
N PRO A 112 -11.72 -2.33 3.18
CA PRO A 112 -12.48 -1.17 3.68
C PRO A 112 -11.73 -0.35 4.75
N ASN A 113 -10.67 -0.92 5.32
CA ASN A 113 -9.75 -0.27 6.26
C ASN A 113 -8.66 0.58 5.58
N LEU A 114 -8.54 0.54 4.25
CA LEU A 114 -7.56 1.30 3.47
C LEU A 114 -8.12 2.65 3.03
N THR A 115 -7.40 3.72 3.38
CA THR A 115 -7.61 5.06 2.85
C THR A 115 -6.39 5.50 2.04
N VAL A 116 -6.60 5.79 0.75
CA VAL A 116 -5.57 6.41 -0.10
C VAL A 116 -5.71 7.93 0.00
N LEU A 117 -4.66 8.59 0.46
CA LEU A 117 -4.62 10.02 0.71
C LEU A 117 -4.10 10.74 -0.55
N LEU A 118 -5.02 11.17 -1.40
CA LEU A 118 -4.75 11.87 -2.67
C LEU A 118 -4.81 13.41 -2.56
N ALA A 119 -5.10 13.94 -1.38
CA ALA A 119 -5.12 15.38 -1.10
C ALA A 119 -4.07 15.73 -0.04
N ALA A 120 -3.49 16.93 -0.17
CA ALA A 120 -2.57 17.48 0.84
C ALA A 120 -3.36 18.17 1.97
N GLU A 121 -4.29 17.44 2.56
CA GLU A 121 -5.17 17.91 3.62
C GLU A 121 -4.92 17.12 4.91
N PRO A 122 -4.92 17.77 6.10
CA PRO A 122 -4.76 17.08 7.37
C PRO A 122 -5.82 15.99 7.57
N VAL A 123 -5.39 14.84 8.08
CA VAL A 123 -6.29 13.76 8.48
C VAL A 123 -6.16 13.54 9.98
N ASP A 124 -7.20 13.90 10.71
CA ASP A 124 -7.28 13.71 12.16
C ASP A 124 -7.40 12.23 12.54
N ARG A 125 -6.62 11.85 13.55
CA ARG A 125 -6.72 10.60 14.30
C ARG A 125 -6.70 10.91 15.78
N ASP A 126 -7.27 10.01 16.57
CA ASP A 126 -7.63 10.26 17.98
C ASP A 126 -6.52 10.96 18.78
N ASP A 127 -5.26 10.51 18.65
CA ASP A 127 -4.11 11.23 19.23
C ASP A 127 -2.99 11.58 18.21
N ALA A 128 -3.30 11.69 16.92
CA ALA A 128 -2.33 12.06 15.88
C ALA A 128 -2.97 12.80 14.70
N ILE A 129 -2.20 13.66 14.02
CA ILE A 129 -2.63 14.28 12.75
C ILE A 129 -1.68 13.80 11.66
N LEU A 130 -2.23 13.23 10.59
CA LEU A 130 -1.46 12.90 9.39
C LEU A 130 -1.46 14.11 8.47
N LEU A 131 -0.28 14.49 7.95
CA LEU A 131 -0.10 15.57 6.99
C LEU A 131 0.41 14.98 5.67
N PRO A 132 -0.48 14.58 4.75
CA PRO A 132 -0.10 13.86 3.55
C PRO A 132 0.57 14.79 2.54
N CYS A 133 1.60 14.29 1.86
CA CYS A 133 2.23 14.97 0.73
C CYS A 133 2.25 14.01 -0.47
N PRO A 134 1.08 13.71 -1.08
CA PRO A 134 1.00 12.73 -2.15
C PRO A 134 1.66 13.26 -3.42
N LEU A 135 2.36 12.39 -4.15
CA LEU A 135 2.91 12.75 -5.45
C LEU A 135 1.82 12.65 -6.53
N LEU A 136 1.23 13.79 -6.89
CA LEU A 136 0.11 13.87 -7.84
C LEU A 136 0.50 14.17 -9.28
N ARG A 137 1.78 14.49 -9.52
CA ARG A 137 2.32 14.86 -10.84
C ARG A 137 3.57 14.05 -11.12
N ARG A 138 3.80 13.75 -12.39
CA ARG A 138 4.99 13.05 -12.88
C ARG A 138 6.06 14.03 -13.33
#